data_AF-A0A933BJ03-F1
#
_entry.id   AF-A0A933BJ03-F1
#
_cell.length_a   1.000
_cell.length_b   1.000
_cell.length_c   1.000
_cell.angle_alpha   90.00
_cell.angle_beta   90.00
_cell.angle_gamma   90.00
#
_symmetry.space_group_name_H-M   'P 1'
#
loop_
_entity.id
_entity.type
_entity.pdbx_description
1 polymer ?
#
loop_
_entity_poly.entity_id
_entity_poly.type
_entity_poly.pdbx_seq_one_letter_code
_entity_poly.pdbx_strand_id
1 'polypeptide(L)'
;MHVPLEITKDEISEVYPKVAQTIAEALGRDLDEMTLTTSLIEGLDAESIDFLDIVFRLERLFKVKIPRGKIVEDARGPLSEA
;
A
#
# COMPACT_ATOMS: atom_id res chain seq x y z
N MET A 1 -3.68 -8.75 -27.15
CA MET A 1 -2.31 -8.76 -26.62
C MET A 1 -2.35 -7.97 -25.31
N HIS A 2 -2.52 -8.65 -24.18
CA HIS A 2 -2.44 -8.00 -22.87
C HIS A 2 -0.96 -7.93 -22.55
N VAL A 3 -0.37 -6.74 -22.64
CA VAL A 3 1.02 -6.53 -22.25
C VAL A 3 1.04 -6.65 -20.72
N PRO A 4 1.76 -7.61 -20.12
CA PRO A 4 1.93 -7.60 -18.68
C PRO A 4 2.63 -6.28 -18.31
N LEU A 5 2.06 -5.56 -17.35
CA LEU A 5 2.67 -4.35 -16.81
C LEU A 5 3.95 -4.78 -16.06
N GLU A 6 5.09 -4.82 -16.74
CA GLU A 6 6.39 -4.92 -16.09
C GLU A 6 6.69 -3.55 -15.46
N ILE A 7 6.24 -3.36 -14.22
CA ILE A 7 6.64 -2.17 -13.44
C ILE A 7 8.13 -2.33 -13.12
N THR A 8 8.92 -1.35 -13.57
CA THR A 8 10.37 -1.38 -13.38
C THR A 8 10.76 -0.95 -11.96
N LYS A 9 11.96 -1.34 -11.53
CA LYS A 9 12.47 -0.98 -10.20
C LYS A 9 12.62 0.54 -10.03
N ASP A 10 13.01 1.23 -11.11
CA ASP A 10 13.07 2.69 -11.16
C ASP A 10 11.70 3.34 -10.99
N GLU A 11 10.66 2.83 -11.67
CA GLU A 11 9.28 3.33 -11.49
C GLU A 11 8.79 3.14 -10.04
N ILE A 12 9.10 2.01 -9.41
CA ILE A 12 8.77 1.78 -8.00
C ILE A 12 9.52 2.78 -7.12
N SER A 13 10.81 3.03 -7.38
CA SER A 13 11.62 3.96 -6.60
C SER A 13 11.13 5.41 -6.67
N GLU A 14 10.51 5.81 -7.77
CA GLU A 14 9.94 7.17 -7.93
C GLU A 14 8.63 7.35 -7.14
N VAL A 15 7.82 6.30 -7.02
CA VAL A 15 6.53 6.36 -6.32
C VAL A 15 6.63 5.98 -4.85
N TYR A 16 7.56 5.08 -4.50
CA TYR A 16 7.68 4.51 -3.16
C TYR A 16 7.82 5.56 -2.07
N PRO A 17 8.66 6.61 -2.17
CA PRO A 17 8.80 7.60 -1.10
C PRO A 17 7.47 8.30 -0.78
N LYS A 18 6.66 8.58 -1.80
CA LYS A 18 5.34 9.21 -1.65
C LYS A 18 4.32 8.25 -1.04
N VAL A 19 4.35 6.99 -1.46
CA VAL A 19 3.47 5.94 -0.92
C VAL A 19 3.82 5.65 0.54
N ALA A 20 5.10 5.45 0.85
CA ALA A 20 5.60 5.20 2.19
C ALA A 20 5.26 6.35 3.15
N GLN A 21 5.47 7.61 2.73
CA GLN A 21 5.07 8.78 3.52
C GLN A 21 3.56 8.80 3.78
N THR A 22 2.75 8.55 2.75
CA THR A 22 1.29 8.54 2.90
C THR A 22 0.82 7.47 3.89
N ILE A 23 1.43 6.28 3.84
CA ILE A 23 1.10 5.17 4.75
C ILE A 23 1.56 5.49 6.17
N ALA A 24 2.78 6.01 6.34
CA ALA A 24 3.30 6.44 7.64
C ALA A 24 2.40 7.50 8.29
N GLU A 25 1.96 8.51 7.52
CA GLU A 25 1.03 9.54 7.98
C GLU A 25 -0.36 8.99 8.33
N ALA A 26 -0.86 8.00 7.59
CA ALA A 26 -2.15 7.37 7.86
C ALA A 26 -2.11 6.52 9.13
N LEU A 27 -1.00 5.81 9.36
CA LEU A 27 -0.81 4.92 10.51
C LEU A 27 -0.21 5.63 11.73
N GLY A 28 0.15 6.91 11.61
CA GLY A 28 0.81 7.67 12.69
C GLY A 28 2.19 7.11 13.06
N ARG A 29 2.91 6.56 12.09
CA ARG A 29 4.21 5.89 12.26
C ARG A 29 5.34 6.69 11.63
N ASP A 30 6.57 6.32 11.96
CA ASP A 30 7.74 6.95 11.36
C ASP A 30 8.05 6.37 9.98
N LEU A 31 8.59 7.20 9.09
CA LEU A 31 8.89 6.80 7.71
C LEU A 31 9.97 5.71 7.64
N ASP A 32 10.86 5.64 8.64
CA ASP A 32 11.88 4.60 8.74
C ASP A 32 11.33 3.21 9.09
N GLU A 33 10.12 3.11 9.62
CA GLU A 33 9.43 1.82 9.82
C GLU A 33 8.83 1.27 8.52
N MET A 34 8.72 2.09 7.47
CA MET A 34 8.15 1.69 6.19
C MET A 34 9.19 0.94 5.35
N THR A 35 8.94 -0.35 5.07
CA THR A 35 9.73 -1.11 4.09
C THR A 35 8.83 -1.72 3.02
N LEU A 36 9.35 -1.93 1.81
CA LEU A 36 8.63 -2.59 0.71
C LEU A 36 8.18 -4.02 1.05
N THR A 37 8.78 -4.63 2.07
CA THR A 37 8.54 -6.01 2.49
C THR A 37 7.70 -6.12 3.76
N THR A 38 7.46 -5.01 4.46
CA THR A 38 6.68 -5.04 5.70
C THR A 38 5.20 -5.28 5.38
N SER A 39 4.58 -6.24 6.08
CA SER A 39 3.14 -6.45 6.00
C SER A 39 2.40 -5.29 6.67
N LEU A 40 1.38 -4.75 5.99
CA LEU A 40 0.55 -3.67 6.54
C LEU A 40 -0.21 -4.16 7.78
N ILE A 41 -0.70 -5.40 7.78
CA ILE A 41 -1.50 -5.95 8.88
C ILE A 41 -0.57 -6.48 9.98
N GLU A 42 0.27 -7.47 9.67
CA GLU A 42 1.09 -8.15 10.68
C GLU A 42 2.28 -7.31 11.16
N GLY A 43 2.82 -6.44 10.30
CA GLY A 43 4.02 -5.65 10.60
C GLY A 43 3.71 -4.24 11.10
N LEU A 44 2.66 -3.61 10.58
CA LEU A 44 2.29 -2.23 10.89
C LEU A 44 0.96 -2.12 11.65
N ASP A 45 0.35 -3.24 12.02
CA ASP A 45 -0.90 -3.32 12.80
C ASP A 45 -2.03 -2.49 12.18
N ALA A 46 -2.07 -2.41 10.84
CA ALA A 46 -3.05 -1.60 10.13
C ALA A 46 -4.45 -2.21 10.27
N GLU A 47 -5.40 -1.40 10.74
CA GLU A 47 -6.79 -1.77 10.86
C GLU A 47 -7.58 -1.51 9.56
N SER A 48 -8.80 -2.06 9.49
CA SER A 48 -9.70 -1.85 8.33
C SER A 48 -9.99 -0.36 8.04
N ILE A 49 -9.97 0.49 9.07
CA ILE A 49 -10.14 1.95 8.93
C ILE A 49 -8.90 2.59 8.31
N ASP A 50 -7.71 2.13 8.68
CA ASP A 50 -6.46 2.66 8.15
C ASP A 50 -6.34 2.38 6.65
N PHE A 51 -6.76 1.20 6.19
CA PHE A 51 -6.82 0.91 4.76
C PHE A 51 -7.72 1.90 4.00
N LEU A 52 -8.84 2.31 4.59
CA LEU A 52 -9.73 3.31 3.97
C LEU A 52 -9.03 4.67 3.88
N ASP A 53 -8.30 5.09 4.92
CA ASP A 53 -7.58 6.35 4.92
C ASP A 53 -6.39 6.32 3.93
N ILE A 54 -5.58 5.27 3.95
CA ILE A 54 -4.46 5.05 3.02
C ILE A 54 -4.96 5.13 1.58
N VAL A 55 -6.01 4.36 1.23
CA VAL A 55 -6.59 4.38 -0.12
C VAL A 55 -7.04 5.78 -0.49
N PHE A 56 -7.77 6.46 0.39
CA PHE A 56 -8.30 7.78 0.10
C PHE A 56 -7.19 8.82 -0.11
N ARG A 57 -6.12 8.75 0.68
CA ARG A 57 -4.95 9.61 0.53
C ARG A 57 -4.20 9.34 -0.77
N LEU A 58 -3.96 8.06 -1.10
CA LEU A 58 -3.31 7.67 -2.36
C LEU A 58 -4.15 8.07 -3.59
N GLU A 59 -5.47 7.86 -3.55
CA GLU A 59 -6.39 8.32 -4.60
C GLU A 59 -6.28 9.84 -4.82
N ARG A 60 -6.20 10.63 -3.74
CA ARG A 60 -6.02 12.08 -3.81
C ARG A 60 -4.65 12.50 -4.31
N LEU A 61 -3.59 11.83 -3.83
CA LEU A 61 -2.21 12.15 -4.15
C LEU A 61 -1.90 11.89 -5.63
N PHE A 62 -2.32 10.74 -6.14
CA PHE A 62 -2.09 10.33 -7.53
C PHE A 62 -3.23 10.69 -8.48
N LYS A 63 -4.35 11.21 -7.95
CA LYS A 63 -5.57 11.52 -8.71
C LYS A 63 -6.11 10.30 -9.48
N VAL A 64 -6.00 9.13 -8.86
CA VAL A 64 -6.45 7.83 -9.40
C VAL A 64 -7.61 7.28 -8.59
N LYS A 65 -8.25 6.22 -9.11
CA LYS A 65 -9.25 5.44 -8.38
C LYS A 65 -8.70 4.07 -8.05
N ILE A 66 -8.74 3.69 -6.77
CA ILE A 66 -8.24 2.40 -6.28
C ILE A 66 -9.44 1.58 -5.79
N PRO A 67 -9.69 0.39 -6.37
CA PRO A 67 -10.78 -0.47 -5.94
C PRO A 67 -10.52 -1.02 -4.54
N ARG A 68 -11.27 -0.52 -3.54
CA ARG A 68 -11.11 -0.84 -2.11
C ARG A 68 -11.21 -2.33 -1.78
N GLY A 69 -12.02 -3.10 -2.51
CA GLY A 69 -12.16 -4.54 -2.25
C GLY A 69 -10.83 -5.28 -2.45
N LYS A 70 -10.09 -4.92 -3.50
CA LYS A 70 -8.85 -5.61 -3.88
C LYS A 70 -7.69 -5.33 -2.94
N ILE A 71 -7.57 -4.11 -2.41
CA ILE A 71 -6.41 -3.75 -1.60
C ILE A 71 -6.34 -4.52 -0.28
N VAL A 72 -7.49 -4.77 0.35
CA VAL A 72 -7.55 -5.51 1.63
C VAL A 72 -7.31 -6.99 1.39
N GLU A 73 -7.84 -7.54 0.30
CA GLU A 73 -7.55 -8.93 -0.12
C GLU A 73 -6.04 -9.12 -0.39
N ASP A 74 -5.43 -8.21 -1.14
CA ASP A 74 -4.01 -8.30 -1.48
C ASP A 74 -3.10 -8.05 -0.26
N ALA A 75 -3.48 -7.12 0.64
CA ALA A 75 -2.72 -6.82 1.85
C ALA A 75 -2.78 -7.96 2.89
N ARG A 76 -3.86 -8.75 2.91
CA ARG A 76 -3.94 -9.97 3.72
C ARG A 76 -3.01 -11.08 3.22
N GLY A 77 -2.50 -10.96 1.97
CA GLY A 77 -1.70 -11.99 1.32
C GLY A 77 -2.52 -13.26 1.04
N PRO A 78 -1.89 -14.31 0.50
CA PRO A 78 -2.52 -15.63 0.52
C PRO A 78 -2.73 -16.00 1.98
N LEU A 79 -3.97 -15.98 2.46
CA LEU A 79 -4.35 -16.68 3.68
C LEU A 79 -3.84 -18.11 3.55
N SER A 80 -2.71 -18.42 4.18
CA SER A 80 -2.37 -19.80 4.49
C SER A 80 -3.39 -20.19 5.53
N GLU A 81 -4.48 -20.83 5.10
CA GLU A 81 -5.35 -21.58 6.00
C GLU A 81 -4.46 -22.56 6.74
N ALA A 82 -4.17 -22.27 8.01
CA ALA A 82 -3.58 -23.17 8.97
C ALA A 82 -4.59 -23.40 10.09
#